data_AF-A0AAD2QFC8-F1
#
_entry.id   AF-A0AAD2QFC8-F1
#
_cell.length_a   1.000
_cell.length_b   1.000
_cell.length_c   1.000
_cell.angle_alpha   90.00
_cell.angle_beta   90.00
_cell.angle_gamma   90.00
#
_symmetry.space_group_name_H-M   'P 1'
#
loop_
_entity.id
_entity.type
_entity.pdbx_description
1 polymer ?
#
loop_
_entity_poly.entity_id
_entity_poly.type
_entity_poly.pdbx_seq_one_letter_code
_entity_poly.pdbx_strand_id
1 'polypeptide(L)'
;MENDTFTLDFSGLVQAFNHVKETNPQKAFVDLAEMLAYGELRSWYEGRRLMADYVEEAKKAGKFEDYQKVLGQETVALLAKTSGTQADDILQNVGFGHNKNVSLYGNDGNDTLIGGAGNDYLEGGSGSDTYVFGEGFGQDTVYNYDYATGRKDIIRFTDGITADMLTFTREGNHLLIKAKDGSGQVTVQSYFQNDGSGAYRIDEIHFDNGKVLDVATVKELVQQSTDGSDRLYAYQSGNTLNGGLGDDYLYGADGDDLLNGDAGNDSIYSGNGNDTLNGGEGNDALYGYNGNDVLNGGEGNDHLNGEDGNDTLIGGAGNDYLEGGSGSDTYVFGKGFGQDTVYNYHVDKNSDTMHFKGFKAADVHFIRSGSDLVLSASEQDNVRISGFFYGENHRVDTFVFDDAAISNPDFAKYINAGNNLVQSMSVFGSNTAATGGNVDANTQSVQQPLLVTPSA
;
A
#
# COMPACT_ATOMS: atom_id res chain seq x y z
N MET A 1 15.00 31.30 -30.39
CA MET A 1 15.87 30.23 -30.89
C MET A 1 15.52 29.04 -30.02
N GLU A 2 14.60 28.22 -30.53
CA GLU A 2 14.08 27.03 -29.87
C GLU A 2 15.17 25.95 -29.83
N ASN A 3 15.07 25.09 -28.81
CA ASN A 3 16.00 24.01 -28.47
C ASN A 3 16.06 22.93 -29.57
N ASP A 4 16.79 23.20 -30.65
CA ASP A 4 17.28 22.15 -31.55
C ASP A 4 18.38 21.36 -30.81
N THR A 5 17.98 20.31 -30.09
CA THR A 5 18.89 19.25 -29.66
C THR A 5 19.36 18.52 -30.92
N PHE A 6 20.54 18.91 -31.42
CA PHE A 6 21.28 18.13 -32.41
C PHE A 6 21.50 16.72 -31.86
N THR A 7 20.68 15.77 -32.30
CA THR A 7 20.91 14.35 -32.10
C THR A 7 21.90 13.91 -33.16
N LEU A 8 23.11 13.54 -32.72
CA LEU A 8 24.11 12.98 -33.61
C LEU A 8 23.64 11.58 -34.05
N ASP A 9 23.35 11.41 -35.33
CA ASP A 9 23.01 10.10 -35.90
C ASP A 9 24.28 9.27 -36.10
N PHE A 10 24.46 8.26 -35.24
CA PHE A 10 25.57 7.31 -35.31
C PHE A 10 25.22 6.00 -36.02
N SER A 11 24.04 5.89 -36.65
CA SER A 11 23.59 4.65 -37.31
C SER A 11 24.58 4.16 -38.38
N GLY A 12 25.20 5.08 -39.13
CA GLY A 12 26.24 4.76 -40.12
C GLY A 12 27.51 4.16 -39.49
N LEU A 13 27.90 4.62 -38.29
CA LEU A 13 29.03 4.06 -37.55
C LEU A 13 28.71 2.64 -37.04
N VAL A 14 27.50 2.42 -36.51
CA VAL A 14 27.03 1.08 -36.12
C VAL A 14 27.08 0.12 -37.31
N GLN A 15 26.57 0.54 -38.48
CA GLN A 15 26.60 -0.27 -39.70
C GLN A 15 28.03 -0.59 -40.16
N ALA A 16 28.95 0.38 -40.09
CA ALA A 16 30.34 0.17 -40.46
C ALA A 16 31.03 -0.86 -39.56
N PHE A 17 30.84 -0.78 -38.24
CA PHE A 17 31.39 -1.77 -37.31
C PHE A 17 30.80 -3.16 -37.54
N ASN A 18 29.49 -3.26 -37.78
CA ASN A 18 28.84 -4.54 -38.06
C ASN A 18 29.33 -5.16 -39.37
N HIS A 19 29.56 -4.35 -40.42
CA HIS A 19 30.14 -4.84 -41.66
C HIS A 19 31.58 -5.37 -41.49
N VAL A 20 32.40 -4.70 -40.69
CA VAL A 20 33.74 -5.22 -40.34
C VAL A 20 33.62 -6.52 -39.54
N LYS A 21 32.66 -6.60 -38.60
CA LYS A 21 32.43 -7.80 -37.78
C LYS A 21 32.13 -9.03 -38.63
N GLU A 22 31.36 -8.89 -39.72
CA GLU A 22 31.04 -10.01 -40.64
C GLU A 22 32.29 -10.69 -41.22
N THR A 23 33.37 -9.94 -41.45
CA THR A 23 34.60 -10.44 -42.08
C THR A 23 35.75 -10.62 -41.10
N ASN A 24 35.81 -9.83 -40.04
CA ASN A 24 36.83 -9.88 -39.01
C ASN A 24 36.27 -9.44 -37.63
N PRO A 25 35.62 -10.37 -36.89
CA PRO A 25 34.99 -10.05 -35.61
C PRO A 25 35.97 -9.55 -34.53
N GLN A 26 37.19 -10.11 -34.48
CA GLN A 26 38.20 -9.68 -33.50
C GLN A 26 38.63 -8.23 -33.75
N LYS A 27 38.83 -7.85 -35.02
CA LYS A 27 39.19 -6.46 -35.37
C LYS A 27 38.05 -5.49 -35.02
N ALA A 28 36.81 -5.82 -35.38
CA ALA A 28 35.66 -4.98 -35.04
C ALA A 28 35.52 -4.80 -33.52
N PHE A 29 35.75 -5.87 -32.75
CA PHE A 29 35.75 -5.87 -31.29
C PHE A 29 36.80 -4.94 -30.70
N VAL A 30 38.06 -5.10 -31.12
CA VAL A 30 39.20 -4.34 -30.60
C VAL A 30 39.06 -2.86 -30.98
N ASP A 31 38.78 -2.57 -32.25
CA ASP A 31 38.65 -1.19 -32.73
C ASP A 31 37.51 -0.45 -32.01
N LEU A 32 36.37 -1.10 -31.77
CA LEU A 32 35.23 -0.51 -31.06
C LEU A 32 35.60 -0.24 -29.60
N ALA A 33 36.19 -1.23 -28.93
CA ALA A 33 36.59 -1.10 -27.53
C ALA A 33 37.65 0.00 -27.33
N GLU A 34 38.66 0.08 -28.19
CA GLU A 34 39.66 1.15 -28.14
C GLU A 34 39.05 2.54 -28.42
N MET A 35 38.13 2.62 -29.38
CA MET A 35 37.43 3.86 -29.69
C MET A 35 36.58 4.35 -28.51
N LEU A 36 35.93 3.43 -27.78
CA LEU A 36 35.13 3.75 -26.60
C LEU A 36 35.97 4.06 -25.36
N ALA A 37 37.18 3.51 -25.26
CA ALA A 37 38.07 3.74 -24.13
C ALA A 37 38.88 5.05 -24.28
N TYR A 38 39.37 5.34 -25.49
CA TYR A 38 40.34 6.44 -25.72
C TYR A 38 39.87 7.50 -26.71
N GLY A 39 38.86 7.23 -27.53
CA GLY A 39 38.41 8.11 -28.59
C GLY A 39 37.66 9.36 -28.11
N GLU A 40 37.25 10.19 -29.07
CA GLU A 40 36.36 11.34 -28.83
C GLU A 40 34.90 10.88 -28.58
N LEU A 41 34.57 9.64 -28.94
CA LEU A 41 33.26 9.02 -28.78
C LEU A 41 33.12 8.24 -27.47
N ARG A 42 33.84 8.64 -26.42
CA ARG A 42 33.71 8.05 -25.08
C ARG A 42 32.28 8.12 -24.52
N SER A 43 31.52 9.11 -24.97
CA SER A 43 30.12 9.33 -24.58
C SER A 43 29.09 8.71 -25.53
N TRP A 44 29.53 7.89 -26.48
CA TRP A 44 28.66 7.31 -27.48
C TRP A 44 27.89 6.09 -26.92
N TYR A 45 26.65 6.33 -26.50
CA TYR A 45 25.74 5.33 -25.93
C TYR A 45 25.56 4.11 -26.84
N GLU A 46 25.18 4.32 -28.12
CA GLU A 46 24.90 3.22 -29.04
C GLU A 46 26.14 2.38 -29.32
N GLY A 47 27.33 2.99 -29.29
CA GLY A 47 28.61 2.31 -29.43
C GLY A 47 28.91 1.38 -28.26
N ARG A 48 28.68 1.84 -27.03
CA ARG A 48 28.85 1.01 -25.83
C ARG A 48 27.81 -0.11 -25.76
N ARG A 49 26.57 0.13 -26.19
CA ARG A 49 25.56 -0.93 -26.37
C ARG A 49 26.03 -1.96 -27.39
N LEU A 50 26.50 -1.52 -28.56
CA LEU A 50 27.10 -2.38 -29.58
C LEU A 50 28.30 -3.18 -29.04
N MET A 51 29.10 -2.58 -28.17
CA MET A 51 30.22 -3.25 -27.50
C MET A 51 29.74 -4.37 -26.56
N ALA A 52 28.67 -4.14 -25.80
CA ALA A 52 28.05 -5.17 -24.97
C ALA A 52 27.53 -6.35 -25.82
N ASP A 53 26.90 -6.07 -26.97
CA ASP A 53 26.49 -7.12 -27.92
C ASP A 53 27.69 -7.93 -28.43
N TYR A 54 28.77 -7.24 -28.79
CA TYR A 54 30.00 -7.87 -29.26
C TYR A 54 30.66 -8.73 -28.19
N VAL A 55 30.59 -8.31 -26.92
CA VAL A 55 31.05 -9.09 -25.76
C VAL A 55 30.23 -10.36 -25.60
N GLU A 56 28.91 -10.27 -25.63
CA GLU A 56 28.04 -11.44 -25.47
C GLU A 56 28.18 -12.43 -26.64
N GLU A 57 28.30 -11.94 -27.88
CA GLU A 57 28.60 -12.78 -29.03
C GLU A 57 29.96 -13.47 -28.91
N ALA A 58 31.00 -12.74 -28.51
CA ALA A 58 32.34 -13.31 -28.31
C ALA A 58 32.36 -14.35 -27.17
N LYS A 59 31.60 -14.14 -26.09
CA LYS A 59 31.43 -15.13 -25.00
C LYS A 59 30.73 -16.38 -25.51
N LYS A 60 29.61 -16.23 -26.24
CA LYS A 60 28.88 -17.36 -26.85
C LYS A 60 29.76 -18.17 -27.83
N ALA A 61 30.66 -17.50 -28.55
CA ALA A 61 31.60 -18.15 -29.46
C ALA A 61 32.85 -18.75 -28.76
N GLY A 62 33.01 -18.56 -27.45
CA GLY A 62 34.23 -18.97 -26.73
C GLY A 62 35.49 -18.21 -27.16
N LYS A 63 35.32 -16.98 -27.69
CA LYS A 63 36.40 -16.12 -28.24
C LYS A 63 36.72 -14.90 -27.39
N PHE A 64 35.90 -14.62 -26.38
CA PHE A 64 36.04 -13.42 -25.55
C PHE A 64 37.44 -13.26 -24.92
N GLU A 65 37.98 -14.32 -24.31
CA GLU A 65 39.34 -14.29 -23.72
C GLU A 65 40.43 -14.01 -24.77
N ASP A 66 40.27 -14.51 -25.99
CA ASP A 66 41.20 -14.26 -27.09
C ASP A 66 41.12 -12.81 -27.56
N TYR A 67 39.93 -12.21 -27.56
CA TYR A 67 39.73 -10.81 -27.94
C TYR A 67 40.26 -9.86 -26.86
N GLN A 68 39.98 -10.15 -25.58
CA GLN A 68 40.50 -9.37 -24.45
C GLN A 68 42.04 -9.35 -24.39
N LYS A 69 42.72 -10.45 -24.74
CA LYS A 69 44.19 -10.48 -24.79
C LYS A 69 44.79 -9.46 -25.78
N VAL A 70 44.05 -9.08 -26.82
CA VAL A 70 44.51 -8.11 -27.83
C VAL A 70 44.32 -6.67 -27.35
N LEU A 71 43.24 -6.40 -26.61
CA LEU A 71 42.86 -5.04 -26.17
C LEU A 71 43.80 -4.37 -25.18
N GLY A 72 44.68 -5.13 -24.52
CA GLY A 72 45.51 -4.63 -23.43
C GLY A 72 44.73 -4.43 -22.12
N GLN A 73 45.44 -4.51 -20.99
CA GLN A 73 44.81 -4.45 -19.66
C GLN A 73 44.20 -3.07 -19.35
N GLU A 74 44.74 -2.00 -19.92
CA GLU A 74 44.29 -0.63 -19.67
C GLU A 74 42.91 -0.36 -20.31
N THR A 75 42.72 -0.75 -21.57
CA THR A 75 41.41 -0.64 -22.25
C THR A 75 40.33 -1.44 -21.53
N VAL A 76 40.66 -2.64 -21.07
CA VAL A 76 39.75 -3.47 -20.28
C VAL A 76 39.39 -2.77 -18.96
N ALA A 77 40.37 -2.17 -18.26
CA ALA A 77 40.12 -1.45 -17.03
C ALA A 77 39.23 -0.21 -17.23
N LEU A 78 39.42 0.53 -18.32
CA LEU A 78 38.59 1.69 -18.67
C LEU A 78 37.15 1.30 -19.01
N LEU A 79 36.96 0.16 -19.68
CA LEU A 79 35.64 -0.38 -20.04
C LEU A 79 34.95 -1.14 -18.90
N ALA A 80 35.69 -1.55 -17.87
CA ALA A 80 35.17 -2.21 -16.68
C ALA A 80 35.00 -1.26 -15.47
N LYS A 81 35.03 0.07 -15.71
CA LYS A 81 34.91 1.08 -14.66
C LYS A 81 33.51 1.01 -14.01
N THR A 82 33.49 0.83 -12.69
CA THR A 82 32.26 0.77 -11.89
C THR A 82 32.06 1.98 -10.99
N SER A 83 33.03 2.90 -10.95
CA SER A 83 32.94 4.13 -10.15
C SER A 83 33.52 5.30 -10.92
N GLY A 84 32.78 6.41 -11.00
CA GLY A 84 33.11 7.66 -11.66
C GLY A 84 34.13 8.50 -10.90
N THR A 85 34.18 9.78 -11.22
CA THR A 85 35.12 10.78 -10.74
C THR A 85 34.37 11.96 -10.16
N GLN A 86 34.91 13.18 -10.25
CA GLN A 86 34.20 14.40 -9.86
C GLN A 86 33.65 15.16 -11.08
N ALA A 87 33.67 14.52 -12.24
CA ALA A 87 33.27 15.09 -13.50
C ALA A 87 32.26 14.15 -14.15
N ASP A 88 31.46 14.69 -15.06
CA ASP A 88 30.47 13.94 -15.85
C ASP A 88 31.08 12.66 -16.44
N ASP A 89 30.62 11.52 -15.94
CA ASP A 89 31.07 10.19 -16.28
C ASP A 89 29.97 9.38 -16.98
N ILE A 90 30.40 8.42 -17.79
CA ILE A 90 29.50 7.44 -18.41
C ILE A 90 29.95 6.06 -17.98
N LEU A 91 29.17 5.47 -17.10
CA LEU A 91 29.40 4.16 -16.52
C LEU A 91 28.44 3.17 -17.17
N GLN A 92 29.00 2.19 -17.87
CA GLN A 92 28.21 1.17 -18.52
C GLN A 92 28.82 -0.20 -18.32
N ASN A 93 28.00 -1.15 -17.91
CA ASN A 93 28.37 -2.55 -17.96
C ASN A 93 28.42 -3.02 -19.42
N VAL A 94 29.60 -2.99 -20.00
CA VAL A 94 29.87 -3.59 -21.32
C VAL A 94 30.27 -5.06 -21.22
N GLY A 95 30.08 -5.71 -20.05
CA GLY A 95 30.31 -7.14 -19.88
C GLY A 95 31.78 -7.57 -19.81
N PHE A 96 32.71 -6.63 -19.61
CA PHE A 96 34.15 -6.88 -19.48
C PHE A 96 34.57 -7.50 -18.13
N GLY A 97 33.65 -7.60 -17.16
CA GLY A 97 33.80 -8.31 -15.89
C GLY A 97 33.10 -9.69 -15.87
N HIS A 98 33.14 -10.36 -14.71
CA HIS A 98 32.61 -11.73 -14.54
C HIS A 98 31.13 -11.83 -14.19
N ASN A 99 30.46 -10.74 -13.82
CA ASN A 99 29.07 -10.77 -13.33
C ASN A 99 28.16 -9.93 -14.21
N LYS A 100 26.98 -10.47 -14.51
CA LYS A 100 25.87 -9.72 -15.11
C LYS A 100 25.41 -8.59 -14.18
N ASN A 101 25.47 -8.85 -12.87
CA ASN A 101 25.10 -7.91 -11.82
C ASN A 101 26.29 -6.99 -11.48
N VAL A 102 26.09 -5.69 -11.54
CA VAL A 102 27.10 -4.66 -11.26
C VAL A 102 26.59 -3.63 -10.25
N SER A 103 27.51 -2.99 -9.55
CA SER A 103 27.23 -1.77 -8.79
C SER A 103 27.96 -0.61 -9.46
N LEU A 104 27.24 0.40 -9.93
CA LEU A 104 27.78 1.60 -10.57
C LEU A 104 27.60 2.81 -9.65
N TYR A 105 28.68 3.58 -9.47
CA TYR A 105 28.73 4.75 -8.59
C TYR A 105 29.22 5.98 -9.37
N GLY A 106 28.38 6.97 -9.67
CA GLY A 106 28.77 8.18 -10.41
C GLY A 106 29.75 9.06 -9.62
N ASN A 107 29.41 9.33 -8.35
CA ASN A 107 30.04 10.28 -7.42
C ASN A 107 29.62 11.73 -7.67
N ASP A 108 30.50 12.64 -8.09
CA ASP A 108 30.11 14.02 -8.40
C ASP A 108 30.13 14.21 -9.93
N GLY A 109 29.18 14.97 -10.46
CA GLY A 109 29.09 15.22 -11.90
C GLY A 109 27.68 14.92 -12.41
N ASN A 110 27.43 15.20 -13.68
CA ASN A 110 26.20 14.74 -14.33
C ASN A 110 26.49 13.40 -14.99
N ASP A 111 26.19 12.31 -14.29
CA ASP A 111 26.64 10.99 -14.70
C ASP A 111 25.57 10.25 -15.48
N THR A 112 25.98 9.37 -16.39
CA THR A 112 25.07 8.41 -17.05
C THR A 112 25.43 6.99 -16.63
N LEU A 113 24.50 6.30 -16.00
CA LEU A 113 24.67 4.97 -15.44
C LEU A 113 23.80 3.95 -16.19
N ILE A 114 24.44 2.88 -16.67
CA ILE A 114 23.84 1.87 -17.55
C ILE A 114 24.22 0.48 -17.03
N GLY A 115 23.35 -0.12 -16.22
CA GLY A 115 23.56 -1.45 -15.63
C GLY A 115 23.62 -2.57 -16.67
N GLY A 116 22.88 -2.43 -17.77
CA GLY A 116 22.80 -3.45 -18.81
C GLY A 116 21.84 -4.56 -18.37
N ALA A 117 22.16 -5.80 -18.72
CA ALA A 117 21.38 -6.96 -18.29
C ALA A 117 21.93 -7.51 -16.99
N GLY A 118 21.07 -7.74 -16.00
CA GLY A 118 21.50 -8.26 -14.71
C GLY A 118 20.55 -7.82 -13.61
N ASN A 119 21.04 -7.89 -12.39
CA ASN A 119 20.39 -7.22 -11.26
C ASN A 119 21.39 -6.21 -10.72
N ASP A 120 21.24 -4.96 -11.14
CA ASP A 120 22.25 -3.94 -10.94
C ASP A 120 21.88 -2.97 -9.82
N TYR A 121 22.89 -2.33 -9.25
CA TYR A 121 22.74 -1.24 -8.29
C TYR A 121 23.37 0.01 -8.88
N LEU A 122 22.59 1.08 -9.03
CA LEU A 122 23.03 2.32 -9.65
C LEU A 122 22.88 3.48 -8.66
N GLU A 123 23.97 4.18 -8.39
CA GLU A 123 24.03 5.35 -7.50
C GLU A 123 24.73 6.48 -8.24
N GLY A 124 23.97 7.53 -8.60
CA GLY A 124 24.49 8.69 -9.32
C GLY A 124 25.40 9.53 -8.43
N GLY A 125 24.83 10.10 -7.37
CA GLY A 125 25.58 10.88 -6.39
C GLY A 125 25.17 12.35 -6.46
N SER A 126 26.12 13.28 -6.51
CA SER A 126 25.84 14.72 -6.61
C SER A 126 25.81 15.15 -8.07
N GLY A 127 24.73 15.80 -8.53
CA GLY A 127 24.64 16.35 -9.87
C GLY A 127 23.34 15.96 -10.55
N SER A 128 23.24 16.12 -11.87
CA SER A 128 22.04 15.71 -12.63
C SER A 128 22.32 14.41 -13.34
N ASP A 129 21.92 13.30 -12.71
CA ASP A 129 22.27 11.96 -13.15
C ASP A 129 21.21 11.33 -14.06
N THR A 130 21.64 10.44 -14.94
CA THR A 130 20.81 9.72 -15.91
C THR A 130 20.98 8.22 -15.73
N TYR A 131 19.93 7.53 -15.30
CA TYR A 131 19.89 6.07 -15.18
C TYR A 131 19.18 5.48 -16.40
N VAL A 132 19.88 4.67 -17.19
CA VAL A 132 19.35 4.16 -18.47
C VAL A 132 19.00 2.68 -18.40
N PHE A 133 17.79 2.34 -18.82
CA PHE A 133 17.29 0.97 -18.88
C PHE A 133 16.79 0.66 -20.30
N GLY A 134 17.43 -0.31 -20.94
CA GLY A 134 17.07 -0.82 -22.27
C GLY A 134 16.44 -2.20 -22.20
N GLU A 135 16.25 -2.88 -23.34
CA GLU A 135 15.64 -4.22 -23.35
C GLU A 135 16.42 -5.22 -22.47
N GLY A 136 15.71 -5.96 -21.62
CA GLY A 136 16.31 -6.98 -20.77
C GLY A 136 17.15 -6.44 -19.60
N PHE A 137 16.82 -5.25 -19.09
CA PHE A 137 17.52 -4.61 -17.98
C PHE A 137 17.55 -5.47 -16.70
N GLY A 138 16.51 -6.26 -16.44
CA GLY A 138 16.48 -7.20 -15.33
C GLY A 138 15.95 -6.57 -14.04
N GLN A 139 16.52 -6.90 -12.88
CA GLN A 139 15.98 -6.49 -11.57
C GLN A 139 16.92 -5.49 -10.90
N ASP A 140 16.71 -4.21 -11.18
CA ASP A 140 17.66 -3.15 -10.85
C ASP A 140 17.20 -2.30 -9.68
N THR A 141 18.17 -1.71 -8.99
CA THR A 141 17.99 -0.78 -7.89
C THR A 141 18.66 0.55 -8.21
N VAL A 142 17.91 1.63 -8.07
CA VAL A 142 18.42 3.01 -8.17
C VAL A 142 18.45 3.63 -6.78
N TYR A 143 19.60 4.14 -6.37
CA TYR A 143 19.80 4.93 -5.16
C TYR A 143 20.16 6.37 -5.53
N ASN A 144 19.14 7.25 -5.55
CA ASN A 144 19.27 8.62 -6.05
C ASN A 144 19.35 9.65 -4.92
N TYR A 145 20.22 9.44 -3.92
CA TYR A 145 20.35 10.37 -2.81
C TYR A 145 21.17 11.60 -3.21
N ASP A 146 20.48 12.70 -3.54
CA ASP A 146 21.12 13.96 -3.91
C ASP A 146 20.46 15.19 -3.27
N TYR A 147 21.30 15.98 -2.58
CA TYR A 147 20.95 17.27 -1.96
C TYR A 147 21.41 18.49 -2.77
N ALA A 148 22.04 18.30 -3.92
CA ALA A 148 22.48 19.40 -4.77
C ALA A 148 21.29 20.27 -5.20
N THR A 149 21.51 21.58 -5.21
CA THR A 149 20.46 22.53 -5.61
C THR A 149 20.37 22.59 -7.14
N GLY A 150 19.15 22.49 -7.68
CA GLY A 150 18.91 22.58 -9.12
C GLY A 150 19.27 21.32 -9.92
N ARG A 151 19.57 20.22 -9.22
CA ARG A 151 19.74 18.90 -9.82
C ARG A 151 18.47 18.42 -10.51
N LYS A 152 18.65 17.66 -11.58
CA LYS A 152 17.58 17.09 -12.37
C LYS A 152 17.94 15.66 -12.77
N ASP A 153 17.62 14.73 -11.89
CA ASP A 153 17.90 13.32 -12.12
C ASP A 153 16.80 12.68 -12.95
N ILE A 154 17.20 11.83 -13.89
CA ILE A 154 16.27 11.19 -14.81
C ILE A 154 16.47 9.68 -14.87
N ILE A 155 15.36 8.96 -14.99
CA ILE A 155 15.36 7.62 -15.55
C ILE A 155 15.06 7.72 -17.03
N ARG A 156 15.83 7.02 -17.86
CA ARG A 156 15.62 6.94 -19.31
C ARG A 156 15.39 5.49 -19.72
N PHE A 157 14.18 5.18 -20.17
CA PHE A 157 13.87 3.95 -20.87
C PHE A 157 14.18 4.10 -22.37
N THR A 158 14.85 3.11 -22.94
CA THR A 158 15.26 3.06 -24.36
C THR A 158 14.71 1.80 -25.05
N ASP A 159 15.16 1.51 -26.28
CA ASP A 159 14.87 0.26 -27.01
C ASP A 159 13.35 -0.01 -27.19
N GLY A 160 12.57 1.02 -27.48
CA GLY A 160 11.13 0.92 -27.70
C GLY A 160 10.29 0.77 -26.43
N ILE A 161 10.90 0.81 -25.23
CA ILE A 161 10.16 0.74 -23.97
C ILE A 161 9.32 2.01 -23.79
N THR A 162 8.01 1.80 -23.63
CA THR A 162 6.99 2.85 -23.49
C THR A 162 6.24 2.68 -22.17
N ALA A 163 5.63 3.77 -21.68
CA ALA A 163 4.98 3.76 -20.37
C ALA A 163 3.84 2.73 -20.26
N ASP A 164 3.13 2.43 -21.36
CA ASP A 164 2.05 1.43 -21.38
C ASP A 164 2.54 -0.01 -21.26
N MET A 165 3.83 -0.26 -21.48
CA MET A 165 4.46 -1.56 -21.23
C MET A 165 4.82 -1.77 -19.75
N LEU A 166 4.73 -0.73 -18.91
CA LEU A 166 5.14 -0.76 -17.52
C LEU A 166 3.96 -0.58 -16.57
N THR A 167 4.11 -1.05 -15.34
CA THR A 167 3.27 -0.70 -14.18
C THR A 167 4.10 0.07 -13.17
N PHE A 168 3.45 1.00 -12.47
CA PHE A 168 4.06 1.84 -11.45
C PHE A 168 3.35 1.53 -10.14
N THR A 169 4.09 1.07 -9.14
CA THR A 169 3.53 0.72 -7.83
C THR A 169 4.41 1.31 -6.73
N ARG A 170 3.80 1.66 -5.59
CA ARG A 170 4.50 2.10 -4.40
C ARG A 170 4.62 0.95 -3.40
N GLU A 171 5.82 0.72 -2.88
CA GLU A 171 6.05 -0.19 -1.75
C GLU A 171 6.75 0.58 -0.62
N GLY A 172 6.00 0.95 0.41
CA GLY A 172 6.51 1.87 1.44
C GLY A 172 6.94 3.20 0.81
N ASN A 173 8.22 3.54 0.87
CA ASN A 173 8.77 4.73 0.21
C ASN A 173 9.44 4.44 -1.14
N HIS A 174 9.42 3.20 -1.61
CA HIS A 174 10.04 2.81 -2.87
C HIS A 174 9.07 2.99 -4.03
N LEU A 175 9.58 3.48 -5.17
CA LEU A 175 8.89 3.39 -6.45
C LEU A 175 9.36 2.13 -7.16
N LEU A 176 8.42 1.28 -7.56
CA LEU A 176 8.68 0.10 -8.36
C LEU A 176 8.09 0.33 -9.76
N ILE A 177 8.94 0.22 -10.77
CA ILE A 177 8.57 0.32 -12.18
C ILE A 177 8.78 -1.07 -12.80
N LYS A 178 7.69 -1.80 -13.07
CA LYS A 178 7.76 -3.21 -13.50
C LYS A 178 7.32 -3.35 -14.95
N ALA A 179 8.03 -4.15 -15.73
CA ALA A 179 7.57 -4.53 -17.06
C ALA A 179 6.39 -5.51 -16.97
N LYS A 180 5.32 -5.25 -17.73
CA LYS A 180 4.10 -6.07 -17.72
C LYS A 180 4.32 -7.51 -18.21
N ASP A 181 5.32 -7.73 -19.03
CA ASP A 181 5.72 -9.06 -19.51
C ASP A 181 6.65 -9.81 -18.55
N GLY A 182 7.01 -9.19 -17.42
CA GLY A 182 7.92 -9.74 -16.42
C GLY A 182 9.41 -9.68 -16.80
N SER A 183 9.77 -8.95 -17.86
CA SER A 183 11.15 -8.86 -18.36
C SER A 183 12.10 -8.08 -17.43
N GLY A 184 11.58 -7.22 -16.55
CA GLY A 184 12.40 -6.46 -15.61
C GLY A 184 11.60 -5.61 -14.62
N GLN A 185 12.30 -5.09 -13.61
CA GLN A 185 11.80 -4.12 -12.63
C GLN A 185 12.93 -3.17 -12.21
N VAL A 186 12.62 -1.87 -12.17
CA VAL A 186 13.47 -0.86 -11.55
C VAL A 186 12.88 -0.51 -10.18
N THR A 187 13.67 -0.61 -9.13
CA THR A 187 13.31 -0.19 -7.78
C THR A 187 14.06 1.09 -7.44
N VAL A 188 13.34 2.22 -7.36
CA VAL A 188 13.93 3.50 -6.93
C VAL A 188 13.80 3.64 -5.43
N GLN A 189 14.93 3.63 -4.72
CA GLN A 189 14.93 3.61 -3.28
C GLN A 189 14.47 4.94 -2.69
N SER A 190 13.57 4.88 -1.70
CA SER A 190 13.09 6.05 -0.95
C SER A 190 12.50 7.18 -1.81
N TYR A 191 12.08 6.89 -3.05
CA TYR A 191 11.50 7.86 -3.98
C TYR A 191 10.43 8.75 -3.33
N PHE A 192 9.52 8.15 -2.55
CA PHE A 192 8.41 8.85 -1.89
C PHE A 192 8.75 9.41 -0.52
N GLN A 193 10.03 9.48 -0.12
CA GLN A 193 10.42 10.18 1.11
C GLN A 193 9.92 11.63 1.06
N ASN A 194 9.21 12.06 2.12
CA ASN A 194 8.52 13.36 2.18
C ASN A 194 7.60 13.58 0.97
N ASP A 195 6.80 12.58 0.62
CA ASP A 195 5.84 12.60 -0.50
C ASP A 195 6.42 12.92 -1.87
N GLY A 196 7.66 12.47 -2.09
CA GLY A 196 8.38 12.70 -3.34
C GLY A 196 9.02 14.09 -3.45
N SER A 197 9.08 14.85 -2.34
CA SER A 197 9.82 16.12 -2.28
C SER A 197 11.26 15.96 -1.78
N GLY A 198 11.62 14.79 -1.24
CA GLY A 198 12.92 14.52 -0.63
C GLY A 198 14.09 14.41 -1.61
N ALA A 199 15.28 14.17 -1.03
CA ALA A 199 16.55 14.07 -1.75
C ALA A 199 16.68 12.81 -2.62
N TYR A 200 15.82 11.80 -2.42
CA TYR A 200 15.86 10.51 -3.10
C TYR A 200 15.03 10.46 -4.41
N ARG A 201 14.23 11.49 -4.70
CA ARG A 201 13.32 11.47 -5.85
C ARG A 201 14.11 11.49 -7.16
N ILE A 202 13.61 10.78 -8.17
CA ILE A 202 13.95 11.03 -9.58
C ILE A 202 12.99 12.11 -10.09
N ASP A 203 13.51 13.14 -10.76
CA ASP A 203 12.71 14.30 -11.17
C ASP A 203 11.85 13.98 -12.40
N GLU A 204 12.38 13.20 -13.36
CA GLU A 204 11.64 12.80 -14.57
C GLU A 204 11.92 11.36 -15.01
N ILE A 205 10.92 10.70 -15.59
CA ILE A 205 11.04 9.39 -16.24
C ILE A 205 10.75 9.56 -17.73
N HIS A 206 11.75 9.35 -18.56
CA HIS A 206 11.71 9.53 -20.01
C HIS A 206 11.55 8.17 -20.71
N PHE A 207 10.63 8.10 -21.69
CA PHE A 207 10.39 6.91 -22.49
C PHE A 207 10.91 7.08 -23.91
N ASP A 208 11.12 5.96 -24.60
CA ASP A 208 11.72 5.96 -25.94
C ASP A 208 10.86 6.70 -26.99
N ASN A 209 9.53 6.68 -26.80
CA ASN A 209 8.59 7.42 -27.64
C ASN A 209 8.52 8.93 -27.34
N GLY A 210 9.37 9.44 -26.44
CA GLY A 210 9.43 10.85 -26.05
C GLY A 210 8.44 11.27 -24.98
N LYS A 211 7.58 10.36 -24.47
CA LYS A 211 6.76 10.64 -23.29
C LYS A 211 7.66 10.88 -22.07
N VAL A 212 7.29 11.84 -21.23
CA VAL A 212 7.96 12.13 -19.96
C VAL A 212 6.91 12.10 -18.85
N LEU A 213 7.25 11.47 -17.73
CA LEU A 213 6.49 11.55 -16.48
C LEU A 213 7.28 12.40 -15.49
N ASP A 214 6.64 13.39 -14.89
CA ASP A 214 7.19 14.13 -13.76
C ASP A 214 6.75 13.49 -12.43
N VAL A 215 7.26 14.04 -11.32
CA VAL A 215 6.93 13.56 -9.96
C VAL A 215 5.42 13.55 -9.71
N ALA A 216 4.70 14.60 -10.12
CA ALA A 216 3.25 14.70 -9.91
C ALA A 216 2.50 13.58 -10.64
N THR A 217 2.87 13.32 -11.91
CA THR A 217 2.27 12.26 -12.71
C THR A 217 2.60 10.88 -12.13
N VAL A 218 3.82 10.65 -11.64
CA VAL A 218 4.19 9.40 -10.97
C VAL A 218 3.37 9.17 -9.71
N LYS A 219 3.16 10.23 -8.91
CA LYS A 219 2.31 10.18 -7.71
C LYS A 219 0.88 9.75 -8.03
N GLU A 220 0.28 10.32 -9.07
CA GLU A 220 -1.06 9.92 -9.51
C GLU A 220 -1.10 8.46 -10.02
N LEU A 221 -0.07 8.02 -10.74
CA LEU A 221 -0.02 6.66 -11.29
C LEU A 221 0.03 5.58 -10.20
N VAL A 222 0.77 5.80 -9.11
CA VAL A 222 0.88 4.82 -8.02
C VAL A 222 -0.32 4.80 -7.06
N GLN A 223 -1.25 5.74 -7.21
CA GLN A 223 -2.51 5.78 -6.46
C GLN A 223 -3.68 5.16 -7.23
N GLN A 224 -3.46 4.72 -8.47
CA GLN A 224 -4.47 4.01 -9.25
C GLN A 224 -4.47 2.55 -8.86
N SER A 225 -5.64 2.05 -8.47
CA SER A 225 -5.86 0.63 -8.24
C SER A 225 -5.95 -0.16 -9.55
N THR A 226 -5.93 -1.48 -9.37
CA THR A 226 -6.07 -2.54 -10.35
C THR A 226 -7.25 -3.44 -9.97
N ASP A 227 -7.45 -4.54 -10.70
CA ASP A 227 -8.51 -5.51 -10.38
C ASP A 227 -8.11 -6.51 -9.28
N GLY A 228 -6.95 -6.34 -8.63
CA GLY A 228 -6.48 -7.22 -7.57
C GLY A 228 -5.78 -6.45 -6.47
N SER A 229 -5.41 -7.15 -5.40
CA SER A 229 -4.87 -6.55 -4.18
C SER A 229 -3.76 -5.52 -4.39
N ASP A 230 -4.06 -4.29 -3.99
CA ASP A 230 -3.21 -3.12 -4.11
C ASP A 230 -2.77 -2.56 -2.75
N ARG A 231 -1.75 -1.72 -2.80
CA ARG A 231 -1.28 -0.92 -1.66
C ARG A 231 -1.25 0.53 -2.05
N LEU A 232 -2.23 1.29 -1.57
CA LEU A 232 -2.42 2.68 -1.91
C LEU A 232 -2.07 3.57 -0.72
N TYR A 233 -1.41 4.69 -1.01
CA TYR A 233 -0.96 5.64 -0.01
C TYR A 233 -1.32 7.04 -0.45
N ALA A 234 -1.98 7.78 0.42
CA ALA A 234 -2.20 9.20 0.30
C ALA A 234 -0.92 9.97 0.68
N TYR A 235 -1.02 11.30 0.60
CA TYR A 235 0.03 12.27 0.87
C TYR A 235 -0.45 13.20 1.99
N GLN A 236 0.39 14.12 2.45
CA GLN A 236 0.13 15.00 3.61
C GLN A 236 -1.06 15.99 3.49
N SER A 237 -1.91 15.86 2.48
CA SER A 237 -3.07 16.73 2.28
C SER A 237 -4.25 15.87 1.85
N GLY A 238 -5.45 16.18 2.36
CA GLY A 238 -6.67 15.42 2.08
C GLY A 238 -6.76 14.86 0.66
N ASN A 239 -6.89 13.54 0.59
CA ASN A 239 -6.81 12.72 -0.61
C ASN A 239 -8.10 11.91 -0.80
N THR A 240 -8.24 11.33 -1.99
CA THR A 240 -9.24 10.30 -2.26
C THR A 240 -8.54 9.08 -2.82
N LEU A 241 -8.69 7.94 -2.14
CA LEU A 241 -8.20 6.64 -2.61
C LEU A 241 -9.38 5.69 -2.82
N ASN A 242 -9.32 4.89 -3.88
CA ASN A 242 -10.30 3.86 -4.18
C ASN A 242 -9.55 2.54 -4.41
N GLY A 243 -9.87 1.51 -3.64
CA GLY A 243 -9.30 0.17 -3.75
C GLY A 243 -9.78 -0.57 -4.99
N GLY A 244 -11.06 -0.46 -5.33
CA GLY A 244 -11.60 -1.08 -6.53
C GLY A 244 -11.96 -2.55 -6.32
N LEU A 245 -11.19 -3.48 -6.91
CA LEU A 245 -11.46 -4.91 -6.73
C LEU A 245 -10.26 -5.59 -6.06
N GLY A 246 -10.53 -6.58 -5.24
CA GLY A 246 -9.49 -7.37 -4.57
C GLY A 246 -9.28 -6.88 -3.14
N ASP A 247 -8.49 -7.63 -2.36
CA ASP A 247 -8.25 -7.29 -0.96
C ASP A 247 -7.16 -6.21 -0.88
N ASP A 248 -7.52 -4.96 -0.57
CA ASP A 248 -6.66 -3.79 -0.69
C ASP A 248 -6.16 -3.26 0.65
N TYR A 249 -5.04 -2.52 0.59
CA TYR A 249 -4.50 -1.78 1.72
C TYR A 249 -4.48 -0.28 1.38
N LEU A 250 -5.21 0.54 2.15
CA LEU A 250 -5.30 1.98 1.96
C LEU A 250 -4.74 2.71 3.20
N TYR A 251 -3.91 3.73 2.98
CA TYR A 251 -3.37 4.60 4.03
C TYR A 251 -3.56 6.09 3.71
N GLY A 252 -4.27 6.85 4.57
CA GLY A 252 -4.62 8.27 4.39
C GLY A 252 -3.50 9.28 4.75
N ALA A 253 -2.67 8.96 5.74
CA ALA A 253 -1.62 9.85 6.24
C ALA A 253 -2.14 11.07 7.03
N ASP A 254 -1.92 12.31 6.56
CA ASP A 254 -2.35 13.54 7.24
C ASP A 254 -3.34 14.29 6.32
N GLY A 255 -4.37 14.89 6.92
CA GLY A 255 -5.41 15.65 6.22
C GLY A 255 -6.76 14.94 6.26
N ASP A 256 -7.83 15.63 5.88
CA ASP A 256 -9.16 15.02 5.83
C ASP A 256 -9.28 14.16 4.56
N ASP A 257 -9.24 12.85 4.69
CA ASP A 257 -9.19 11.86 3.60
C ASP A 257 -10.54 11.17 3.33
N LEU A 258 -10.73 10.75 2.08
CA LEU A 258 -11.81 9.84 1.66
C LEU A 258 -11.22 8.54 1.14
N LEU A 259 -11.40 7.46 1.88
CA LEU A 259 -10.84 6.14 1.58
C LEU A 259 -11.96 5.14 1.32
N ASN A 260 -11.99 4.58 0.11
CA ASN A 260 -12.99 3.57 -0.31
C ASN A 260 -12.27 2.25 -0.59
N GLY A 261 -12.58 1.18 0.14
CA GLY A 261 -12.10 -0.18 -0.13
C GLY A 261 -12.74 -0.74 -1.41
N ASP A 262 -14.04 -0.50 -1.57
CA ASP A 262 -14.89 -0.99 -2.67
C ASP A 262 -15.21 -2.48 -2.56
N ALA A 263 -14.56 -3.39 -3.28
CA ALA A 263 -14.92 -4.81 -3.24
C ALA A 263 -13.72 -5.70 -2.91
N GLY A 264 -13.78 -6.44 -1.81
CA GLY A 264 -12.66 -7.19 -1.28
C GLY A 264 -12.70 -7.19 0.24
N ASN A 265 -11.75 -7.88 0.88
CA ASN A 265 -11.56 -7.75 2.32
C ASN A 265 -10.43 -6.73 2.55
N ASP A 266 -10.81 -5.49 2.77
CA ASP A 266 -9.90 -4.36 2.72
C ASP A 266 -9.37 -3.98 4.11
N SER A 267 -8.19 -3.37 4.13
CA SER A 267 -7.58 -2.80 5.32
C SER A 267 -7.33 -1.31 5.12
N ILE A 268 -8.12 -0.49 5.80
CA ILE A 268 -8.15 0.96 5.64
C ILE A 268 -7.66 1.63 6.92
N TYR A 269 -6.64 2.47 6.77
CA TYR A 269 -5.96 3.19 7.86
C TYR A 269 -5.92 4.67 7.53
N SER A 270 -6.74 5.51 8.16
CA SER A 270 -6.85 6.92 7.71
C SER A 270 -5.71 7.80 8.21
N GLY A 271 -5.47 7.89 9.52
CA GLY A 271 -4.31 8.58 10.07
C GLY A 271 -4.68 9.81 10.87
N ASN A 272 -4.24 11.00 10.47
CA ASN A 272 -4.60 12.23 11.17
C ASN A 272 -5.53 13.07 10.29
N GLY A 273 -6.72 13.41 10.76
CA GLY A 273 -7.69 14.12 9.94
C GLY A 273 -9.10 13.85 10.41
N ASN A 274 -10.09 14.53 9.87
CA ASN A 274 -11.48 14.07 10.00
C ASN A 274 -11.79 13.29 8.73
N ASP A 275 -11.67 11.98 8.82
CA ASP A 275 -11.61 11.10 7.67
C ASP A 275 -12.96 10.43 7.40
N THR A 276 -13.15 9.96 6.17
CA THR A 276 -14.28 9.14 5.78
C THR A 276 -13.77 7.84 5.18
N LEU A 277 -14.09 6.73 5.84
CA LEU A 277 -13.68 5.38 5.46
C LEU A 277 -14.93 4.59 5.06
N ASN A 278 -14.93 4.02 3.86
CA ASN A 278 -15.95 3.10 3.37
C ASN A 278 -15.27 1.76 3.05
N GLY A 279 -15.66 0.68 3.72
CA GLY A 279 -15.20 -0.68 3.44
C GLY A 279 -15.74 -1.13 2.08
N GLY A 280 -17.05 -1.37 2.01
CA GLY A 280 -17.74 -1.70 0.78
C GLY A 280 -18.31 -3.11 0.82
N GLU A 281 -17.99 -3.97 -0.14
CA GLU A 281 -18.35 -5.39 -0.15
C GLU A 281 -17.19 -6.23 0.40
N GLY A 282 -17.40 -7.00 1.46
CA GLY A 282 -16.41 -7.94 2.00
C GLY A 282 -16.23 -7.78 3.50
N ASN A 283 -15.24 -8.44 4.10
CA ASN A 283 -15.01 -8.31 5.55
C ASN A 283 -13.83 -7.36 5.77
N ASP A 284 -14.15 -6.12 6.10
CA ASP A 284 -13.19 -5.02 6.09
C ASP A 284 -12.68 -4.68 7.49
N ALA A 285 -11.48 -4.09 7.54
CA ALA A 285 -10.89 -3.55 8.75
C ALA A 285 -10.60 -2.06 8.58
N LEU A 286 -11.33 -1.21 9.31
CA LEU A 286 -11.28 0.25 9.22
C LEU A 286 -10.74 0.84 10.53
N TYR A 287 -9.72 1.68 10.44
CA TYR A 287 -9.06 2.35 11.57
C TYR A 287 -9.01 3.87 11.34
N GLY A 288 -9.75 4.64 12.15
CA GLY A 288 -9.88 6.11 12.07
C GLY A 288 -8.66 6.89 12.60
N TYR A 289 -8.01 6.37 13.64
CA TYR A 289 -6.87 7.04 14.30
C TYR A 289 -7.25 8.39 14.91
N ASN A 290 -6.65 9.52 14.49
CA ASN A 290 -6.85 10.80 15.18
C ASN A 290 -7.79 11.70 14.40
N GLY A 291 -8.89 12.09 15.02
CA GLY A 291 -9.82 13.11 14.54
C GLY A 291 -11.25 12.63 14.64
N ASN A 292 -12.20 13.35 14.02
CA ASN A 292 -13.61 12.95 14.11
C ASN A 292 -14.00 12.24 12.81
N ASP A 293 -13.98 10.93 12.84
CA ASP A 293 -14.03 10.11 11.64
C ASP A 293 -15.43 9.55 11.37
N VAL A 294 -15.67 9.19 10.12
CA VAL A 294 -16.86 8.45 9.70
C VAL A 294 -16.41 7.13 9.11
N LEU A 295 -16.71 6.04 9.79
CA LEU A 295 -16.40 4.68 9.38
C LEU A 295 -17.68 3.96 8.98
N ASN A 296 -17.70 3.42 7.76
CA ASN A 296 -18.81 2.66 7.20
C ASN A 296 -18.31 1.32 6.66
N GLY A 297 -18.64 0.21 7.33
CA GLY A 297 -18.20 -1.14 6.96
C GLY A 297 -18.80 -1.56 5.61
N GLY A 298 -20.12 -1.57 5.52
CA GLY A 298 -20.81 -1.86 4.26
C GLY A 298 -21.52 -3.21 4.29
N GLU A 299 -21.20 -4.12 3.39
CA GLU A 299 -21.70 -5.49 3.40
C GLU A 299 -20.60 -6.45 3.85
N GLY A 300 -20.85 -7.27 4.87
CA GLY A 300 -19.92 -8.30 5.34
C GLY A 300 -19.76 -8.23 6.85
N ASN A 301 -18.74 -8.89 7.40
CA ASN A 301 -18.51 -8.86 8.85
C ASN A 301 -17.28 -8.00 9.13
N ASP A 302 -17.52 -6.76 9.46
CA ASP A 302 -16.49 -5.73 9.48
C ASP A 302 -15.93 -5.48 10.88
N HIS A 303 -14.73 -4.92 10.93
CA HIS A 303 -14.09 -4.41 12.13
C HIS A 303 -13.84 -2.92 11.98
N LEU A 304 -14.52 -2.11 12.79
CA LEU A 304 -14.38 -0.65 12.78
C LEU A 304 -13.83 -0.19 14.12
N ASN A 305 -12.74 0.58 14.09
CA ASN A 305 -12.14 1.21 15.26
C ASN A 305 -11.94 2.72 15.01
N GLY A 306 -12.65 3.57 15.76
CA GLY A 306 -12.57 5.03 15.65
C GLY A 306 -11.25 5.59 16.20
N GLU A 307 -10.75 5.00 17.29
CA GLU A 307 -9.55 5.45 18.05
C GLU A 307 -9.77 6.78 18.78
N ASP A 308 -9.13 7.90 18.39
CA ASP A 308 -9.13 9.16 19.13
C ASP A 308 -9.97 10.24 18.43
N GLY A 309 -11.15 10.54 18.97
CA GLY A 309 -11.99 11.68 18.58
C GLY A 309 -13.47 11.32 18.61
N ASN A 310 -14.34 12.16 18.05
CA ASN A 310 -15.79 11.90 18.12
C ASN A 310 -16.24 11.20 16.84
N ASP A 311 -16.26 9.87 16.89
CA ASP A 311 -16.38 9.08 15.67
C ASP A 311 -17.81 8.65 15.38
N THR A 312 -18.11 8.40 14.11
CA THR A 312 -19.36 7.81 13.68
C THR A 312 -19.10 6.45 13.04
N LEU A 313 -19.57 5.38 13.67
CA LEU A 313 -19.37 4.01 13.22
C LEU A 313 -20.70 3.42 12.71
N ILE A 314 -20.67 2.95 11.48
CA ILE A 314 -21.78 2.30 10.78
C ILE A 314 -21.28 0.93 10.33
N GLY A 315 -21.65 -0.15 11.02
CA GLY A 315 -21.24 -1.51 10.61
C GLY A 315 -21.77 -1.82 9.21
N GLY A 316 -23.09 -1.69 9.03
CA GLY A 316 -23.74 -2.00 7.78
C GLY A 316 -24.40 -3.36 7.88
N ALA A 317 -24.46 -4.12 6.80
CA ALA A 317 -25.10 -5.43 6.77
C ALA A 317 -24.10 -6.54 7.10
N GLY A 318 -24.33 -7.26 8.20
CA GLY A 318 -23.61 -8.49 8.51
C GLY A 318 -23.48 -8.70 10.00
N ASN A 319 -22.29 -9.02 10.51
CA ASN A 319 -22.11 -9.13 11.97
C ASN A 319 -20.83 -8.41 12.34
N ASP A 320 -20.97 -7.15 12.71
CA ASP A 320 -19.84 -6.23 12.78
C ASP A 320 -19.30 -6.11 14.21
N TYR A 321 -18.04 -5.71 14.31
CA TYR A 321 -17.38 -5.36 15.56
C TYR A 321 -17.01 -3.88 15.54
N LEU A 322 -17.59 -3.09 16.45
CA LEU A 322 -17.43 -1.64 16.49
C LEU A 322 -16.79 -1.21 17.81
N GLU A 323 -15.70 -0.45 17.73
CA GLU A 323 -14.99 0.18 18.85
C GLU A 323 -14.87 1.68 18.58
N GLY A 324 -15.57 2.51 19.34
CA GLY A 324 -15.50 3.97 19.20
C GLY A 324 -14.13 4.51 19.60
N GLY A 325 -13.70 4.18 20.82
CA GLY A 325 -12.40 4.57 21.33
C GLY A 325 -12.52 5.70 22.37
N SER A 326 -11.63 6.69 22.29
CA SER A 326 -11.67 7.90 23.11
C SER A 326 -12.51 8.96 22.42
N GLY A 327 -13.46 9.58 23.12
CA GLY A 327 -14.29 10.64 22.56
C GLY A 327 -15.77 10.41 22.82
N SER A 328 -16.62 11.19 22.16
CA SER A 328 -18.08 11.03 22.22
C SER A 328 -18.56 10.40 20.91
N ASP A 329 -18.66 9.08 20.92
CA ASP A 329 -18.84 8.31 19.70
C ASP A 329 -20.30 8.06 19.38
N THR A 330 -20.57 7.85 18.10
CA THR A 330 -21.90 7.56 17.56
C THR A 330 -21.90 6.23 16.82
N TYR A 331 -22.58 5.24 17.38
CA TYR A 331 -22.83 3.96 16.72
C TYR A 331 -24.18 4.01 16.01
N VAL A 332 -24.24 3.63 14.74
CA VAL A 332 -25.49 3.62 13.97
C VAL A 332 -25.91 2.19 13.68
N PHE A 333 -27.14 1.85 14.06
CA PHE A 333 -27.75 0.56 13.80
C PHE A 333 -29.06 0.72 13.02
N GLY A 334 -29.31 -0.21 12.08
CA GLY A 334 -30.44 -0.17 11.15
C GLY A 334 -31.08 -1.53 10.92
N LYS A 335 -32.08 -1.57 10.03
CA LYS A 335 -32.70 -2.82 9.59
C LYS A 335 -31.80 -3.52 8.59
N GLY A 336 -31.66 -4.85 8.73
CA GLY A 336 -30.78 -5.65 7.89
C GLY A 336 -29.31 -5.51 8.26
N PHE A 337 -29.01 -4.92 9.43
CA PHE A 337 -27.64 -4.76 9.89
C PHE A 337 -27.09 -6.03 10.52
N GLY A 338 -27.96 -6.96 10.93
CA GLY A 338 -27.55 -8.26 11.45
C GLY A 338 -27.16 -8.21 12.93
N GLN A 339 -26.11 -8.94 13.34
CA GLN A 339 -25.77 -9.15 14.76
C GLN A 339 -24.46 -8.48 15.16
N ASP A 340 -24.54 -7.20 15.52
CA ASP A 340 -23.35 -6.40 15.78
C ASP A 340 -22.92 -6.48 17.24
N THR A 341 -21.62 -6.34 17.45
CA THR A 341 -21.00 -6.18 18.78
C THR A 341 -20.36 -4.81 18.89
N VAL A 342 -20.77 -4.06 19.91
CA VAL A 342 -20.16 -2.79 20.28
C VAL A 342 -19.31 -3.00 21.53
N TYR A 343 -18.04 -2.59 21.43
CA TYR A 343 -17.11 -2.53 22.54
C TYR A 343 -16.84 -1.06 22.89
N ASN A 344 -17.62 -0.54 23.83
CA ASN A 344 -17.58 0.86 24.23
C ASN A 344 -16.68 1.07 25.46
N TYR A 345 -15.44 0.58 25.42
CA TYR A 345 -14.53 0.77 26.54
C TYR A 345 -13.78 2.10 26.43
N HIS A 346 -14.03 3.01 27.37
CA HIS A 346 -13.31 4.27 27.42
C HIS A 346 -13.07 4.69 28.88
N VAL A 347 -12.01 5.47 29.10
CA VAL A 347 -11.62 5.98 30.44
C VAL A 347 -11.90 7.47 30.61
N ASP A 348 -12.21 8.14 29.51
CA ASP A 348 -12.70 9.50 29.52
C ASP A 348 -14.16 9.53 30.04
N LYS A 349 -14.67 10.73 30.30
CA LYS A 349 -16.05 10.92 30.81
C LYS A 349 -16.96 11.46 29.70
N ASN A 350 -16.59 11.16 28.47
CA ASN A 350 -17.33 11.54 27.30
C ASN A 350 -18.61 10.69 27.19
N SER A 351 -19.50 11.07 26.28
CA SER A 351 -20.83 10.49 26.22
C SER A 351 -21.10 9.89 24.85
N ASP A 352 -21.33 8.58 24.85
CA ASP A 352 -21.56 7.84 23.61
C ASP A 352 -23.03 7.68 23.31
N THR A 353 -23.34 7.65 22.02
CA THR A 353 -24.70 7.57 21.52
C THR A 353 -24.86 6.39 20.56
N MET A 354 -25.94 5.63 20.70
CA MET A 354 -26.33 4.62 19.73
C MET A 354 -27.64 5.01 19.06
N HIS A 355 -27.60 5.17 17.74
CA HIS A 355 -28.73 5.55 16.90
C HIS A 355 -29.37 4.32 16.23
N PHE A 356 -30.59 3.98 16.64
CA PHE A 356 -31.43 2.97 16.02
C PHE A 356 -32.31 3.58 14.93
N LYS A 357 -31.78 3.70 13.71
CA LYS A 357 -32.49 4.31 12.57
C LYS A 357 -33.58 3.38 12.06
N GLY A 358 -34.82 3.89 11.95
CA GLY A 358 -35.94 3.12 11.41
C GLY A 358 -36.64 2.21 12.43
N PHE A 359 -36.34 2.38 13.72
CA PHE A 359 -36.95 1.68 14.83
C PHE A 359 -37.57 2.68 15.81
N LYS A 360 -38.71 2.29 16.40
CA LYS A 360 -39.26 2.97 17.57
C LYS A 360 -38.75 2.30 18.84
N ALA A 361 -38.68 3.04 19.93
CA ALA A 361 -38.20 2.49 21.21
C ALA A 361 -39.04 1.29 21.69
N ALA A 362 -40.33 1.24 21.37
CA ALA A 362 -41.21 0.14 21.74
C ALA A 362 -40.97 -1.17 20.93
N ASP A 363 -40.29 -1.07 19.78
CA ASP A 363 -40.03 -2.19 18.88
C ASP A 363 -38.71 -2.91 19.21
N VAL A 364 -37.91 -2.37 20.14
CA VAL A 364 -36.61 -2.91 20.52
C VAL A 364 -36.64 -3.47 21.94
N HIS A 365 -36.22 -4.71 22.09
CA HIS A 365 -36.17 -5.42 23.36
C HIS A 365 -34.79 -5.34 24.01
N PHE A 366 -34.75 -4.81 25.24
CA PHE A 366 -33.53 -4.69 26.03
C PHE A 366 -33.36 -5.93 26.91
N ILE A 367 -32.32 -6.71 26.66
CA ILE A 367 -32.08 -8.01 27.28
C ILE A 367 -30.71 -7.97 27.96
N ARG A 368 -30.67 -8.30 29.26
CA ARG A 368 -29.40 -8.52 29.94
C ARG A 368 -28.92 -9.95 29.69
N SER A 369 -27.71 -10.09 29.14
CA SER A 369 -27.05 -11.37 28.90
C SER A 369 -25.71 -11.40 29.63
N GLY A 370 -25.69 -11.88 30.87
CA GLY A 370 -24.50 -11.86 31.71
C GLY A 370 -24.08 -10.43 32.09
N SER A 371 -22.88 -10.03 31.68
CA SER A 371 -22.34 -8.67 31.80
C SER A 371 -22.78 -7.73 30.68
N ASP A 372 -23.43 -8.25 29.65
CA ASP A 372 -23.64 -7.51 28.40
C ASP A 372 -25.10 -7.10 28.26
N LEU A 373 -25.32 -6.04 27.50
CA LEU A 373 -26.64 -5.58 27.11
C LEU A 373 -26.87 -5.96 25.65
N VAL A 374 -27.99 -6.64 25.38
CA VAL A 374 -28.42 -6.97 24.02
C VAL A 374 -29.68 -6.18 23.71
N LEU A 375 -29.67 -5.42 22.62
CA LEU A 375 -30.82 -4.73 22.05
C LEU A 375 -31.28 -5.53 20.84
N SER A 376 -32.41 -6.22 20.97
CA SER A 376 -32.96 -7.08 19.90
C SER A 376 -34.16 -6.40 19.25
N ALA A 377 -34.01 -6.02 17.98
CA ALA A 377 -35.09 -5.48 17.16
C ALA A 377 -35.81 -6.58 16.36
N SER A 378 -35.09 -7.64 15.99
CA SER A 378 -35.63 -8.86 15.39
C SER A 378 -34.75 -10.08 15.73
N GLU A 379 -35.10 -11.27 15.22
CA GLU A 379 -34.22 -12.45 15.31
C GLU A 379 -32.93 -12.28 14.50
N GLN A 380 -32.95 -11.42 13.47
CA GLN A 380 -31.82 -11.18 12.58
C GLN A 380 -31.04 -9.92 12.97
N ASP A 381 -31.74 -8.89 13.49
CA ASP A 381 -31.16 -7.59 13.82
C ASP A 381 -31.03 -7.42 15.33
N ASN A 382 -29.81 -7.45 15.84
CA ASN A 382 -29.51 -7.24 17.24
C ASN A 382 -28.14 -6.60 17.44
N VAL A 383 -28.01 -5.78 18.49
CA VAL A 383 -26.73 -5.20 18.90
C VAL A 383 -26.40 -5.66 20.31
N ARG A 384 -25.19 -6.19 20.49
CA ARG A 384 -24.62 -6.53 21.80
C ARG A 384 -23.62 -5.46 22.22
N ILE A 385 -23.90 -4.76 23.31
CA ILE A 385 -22.92 -3.90 23.96
C ILE A 385 -22.18 -4.71 25.03
N SER A 386 -20.91 -5.00 24.73
CA SER A 386 -20.05 -5.84 25.56
C SER A 386 -19.69 -5.14 26.88
N GLY A 387 -19.81 -5.85 28.00
CA GLY A 387 -19.41 -5.34 29.31
C GLY A 387 -20.30 -4.23 29.89
N PHE A 388 -21.44 -3.91 29.29
CA PHE A 388 -22.33 -2.81 29.72
C PHE A 388 -22.62 -2.77 31.24
N PHE A 389 -22.78 -3.93 31.88
CA PHE A 389 -23.06 -4.07 33.31
C PHE A 389 -21.80 -4.26 34.20
N TYR A 390 -20.60 -4.25 33.61
CA TYR A 390 -19.33 -4.40 34.31
C TYR A 390 -18.86 -3.09 34.97
N GLY A 391 -19.07 -1.95 34.30
CA GLY A 391 -18.69 -0.63 34.80
C GLY A 391 -19.31 0.49 33.97
N GLU A 392 -19.12 1.75 34.37
CA GLU A 392 -19.62 2.91 33.61
C GLU A 392 -18.84 3.08 32.29
N ASN A 393 -17.54 2.79 32.33
CA ASN A 393 -16.60 2.81 31.20
C ASN A 393 -16.92 1.87 30.03
N HIS A 394 -18.00 1.08 30.09
CA HIS A 394 -18.39 0.13 29.03
C HIS A 394 -19.78 0.46 28.46
N ARG A 395 -20.36 1.59 28.87
CA ARG A 395 -21.76 1.91 28.59
C ARG A 395 -21.84 2.94 27.50
N VAL A 396 -22.73 2.67 26.54
CA VAL A 396 -23.33 3.72 25.74
C VAL A 396 -24.31 4.52 26.61
N ASP A 397 -24.23 5.85 26.57
CA ASP A 397 -25.01 6.73 27.44
C ASP A 397 -26.42 7.00 26.98
N THR A 398 -26.60 7.15 25.66
CA THR A 398 -27.88 7.53 25.07
C THR A 398 -28.23 6.62 23.90
N PHE A 399 -29.45 6.08 23.95
CA PHE A 399 -30.05 5.33 22.86
C PHE A 399 -31.09 6.22 22.16
N VAL A 400 -30.89 6.48 20.87
CA VAL A 400 -31.77 7.32 20.05
C VAL A 400 -32.56 6.45 19.10
N PHE A 401 -33.88 6.59 19.14
CA PHE A 401 -34.87 5.95 18.26
C PHE A 401 -35.62 7.02 17.46
N ASP A 402 -36.40 6.61 16.47
CA ASP A 402 -37.17 7.56 15.64
C ASP A 402 -38.19 8.38 16.45
N ASP A 403 -38.66 7.87 17.59
CA ASP A 403 -39.72 8.48 18.41
C ASP A 403 -39.30 8.87 19.84
N ALA A 404 -38.10 8.48 20.28
CA ALA A 404 -37.63 8.73 21.64
C ALA A 404 -36.11 8.70 21.76
N ALA A 405 -35.58 9.35 22.80
CA ALA A 405 -34.22 9.17 23.27
C ALA A 405 -34.25 8.66 24.72
N ILE A 406 -33.47 7.63 25.01
CA ILE A 406 -33.38 6.99 26.33
C ILE A 406 -31.94 7.12 26.82
N SER A 407 -31.73 7.89 27.89
CA SER A 407 -30.41 8.03 28.51
C SER A 407 -30.28 7.18 29.78
N ASN A 408 -29.04 6.93 30.20
CA ASN A 408 -28.66 6.07 31.33
C ASN A 408 -29.51 6.18 32.63
N PRO A 409 -29.93 7.35 33.15
CA PRO A 409 -30.78 7.40 34.35
C PRO A 409 -32.19 6.81 34.15
N ASP A 410 -32.70 6.75 32.92
CA ASP A 410 -34.01 6.18 32.59
C ASP A 410 -33.96 4.69 32.21
N PHE A 411 -32.76 4.17 31.94
CA PHE A 411 -32.52 2.82 31.45
C PHE A 411 -33.01 1.71 32.38
N ALA A 412 -32.92 1.94 33.70
CA ALA A 412 -33.37 0.98 34.72
C ALA A 412 -34.86 0.62 34.60
N LYS A 413 -35.70 1.46 33.98
CA LYS A 413 -37.12 1.19 33.78
C LYS A 413 -37.36 0.13 32.69
N TYR A 414 -36.51 0.09 31.66
CA TYR A 414 -36.68 -0.78 30.49
C TYR A 414 -36.20 -2.22 30.73
N ILE A 415 -35.08 -2.42 31.43
CA ILE A 415 -34.63 -3.76 31.86
C ILE A 415 -35.67 -4.42 32.78
N ASN A 416 -36.22 -3.66 33.73
CA ASN A 416 -37.17 -4.18 34.69
C ASN A 416 -38.52 -4.53 34.04
N ALA A 417 -38.95 -3.82 32.99
CA ALA A 417 -40.15 -4.16 32.23
C ALA A 417 -40.00 -5.48 31.47
N GLY A 418 -38.84 -5.74 30.85
CA GLY A 418 -38.55 -7.02 30.18
C GLY A 418 -38.47 -8.20 31.15
N ASN A 419 -37.81 -8.01 32.30
CA ASN A 419 -37.76 -9.01 33.36
C ASN A 419 -39.16 -9.29 33.96
N ASN A 420 -39.99 -8.27 34.12
CA ASN A 420 -41.36 -8.44 34.62
C ASN A 420 -42.26 -9.14 33.60
N LEU A 421 -42.07 -8.95 32.29
CA LEU A 421 -42.84 -9.66 31.26
C LEU A 421 -42.44 -11.14 31.20
N VAL A 422 -41.14 -11.47 31.23
CA VAL A 422 -40.64 -12.86 31.26
C VAL A 422 -41.03 -13.56 32.57
N GLN A 423 -40.96 -12.88 33.71
CA GLN A 423 -41.49 -13.38 34.98
C GLN A 423 -43.01 -13.55 34.93
N SER A 424 -43.77 -12.63 34.30
CA SER A 424 -45.22 -12.77 34.15
C SER A 424 -45.63 -13.92 33.22
N MET A 425 -44.89 -14.17 32.14
CA MET A 425 -45.16 -15.27 31.19
C MET A 425 -44.77 -16.64 31.75
N SER A 426 -43.73 -16.74 32.58
CA SER A 426 -43.39 -17.97 33.31
C SER A 426 -44.41 -18.33 34.40
N VAL A 427 -45.11 -17.34 34.96
CA VAL A 427 -46.24 -17.54 35.89
C VAL A 427 -47.52 -17.97 35.15
N PHE A 428 -47.72 -17.59 33.88
CA PHE A 428 -48.85 -18.05 33.08
C PHE A 428 -48.69 -19.48 32.53
N GLY A 429 -47.47 -19.94 32.27
CA GLY A 429 -47.20 -21.31 31.79
C GLY A 429 -47.31 -22.41 32.86
N SER A 430 -47.40 -22.05 34.15
CA SER A 430 -47.40 -22.99 35.27
C SER A 430 -48.78 -23.22 35.89
N ASN A 431 -49.85 -22.60 35.37
CA ASN A 431 -51.17 -22.63 36.00
C ASN A 431 -52.25 -23.45 35.24
N THR A 432 -51.86 -24.55 34.61
CA THR A 432 -52.79 -25.59 34.13
C THR A 432 -52.29 -27.00 34.45
N ALA A 433 -52.34 -27.41 35.71
CA ALA A 433 -52.76 -28.75 36.16
C ALA A 433 -52.72 -28.82 37.69
N ALA A 434 -53.80 -29.37 38.25
CA ALA A 434 -54.11 -29.35 39.67
C ALA A 434 -53.44 -30.50 40.45
N THR A 435 -53.53 -30.34 41.78
CA THR A 435 -53.57 -31.37 42.84
C THR A 435 -52.27 -32.03 43.32
N GLY A 436 -51.82 -31.58 44.49
CA GLY A 436 -51.54 -32.46 45.63
C GLY A 436 -50.11 -32.92 45.85
N GLY A 437 -49.43 -32.36 46.87
CA GLY A 437 -48.28 -32.99 47.52
C GLY A 437 -47.20 -32.03 48.01
N ASN A 438 -47.19 -31.75 49.32
CA ASN A 438 -45.99 -31.38 50.11
C ASN A 438 -44.88 -32.43 49.80
N VAL A 439 -43.57 -32.14 49.67
CA VAL A 439 -42.65 -31.52 50.64
C VAL A 439 -41.30 -31.14 49.95
N ASP A 440 -40.67 -30.12 50.53
CA ASP A 440 -39.22 -29.88 50.72
C ASP A 440 -38.29 -29.35 49.60
N ALA A 441 -37.50 -28.37 50.08
CA ALA A 441 -36.50 -27.55 49.42
C ALA A 441 -35.26 -28.32 48.94
N ASN A 442 -34.66 -27.87 47.83
CA ASN A 442 -33.29 -27.33 47.86
C ASN A 442 -32.87 -26.74 46.51
N THR A 443 -32.40 -25.50 46.57
CA THR A 443 -31.49 -24.90 45.59
C THR A 443 -30.19 -25.70 45.51
N GLN A 444 -29.72 -26.06 44.31
CA GLN A 444 -28.29 -25.95 43.96
C GLN A 444 -28.00 -26.08 42.45
N SER A 445 -27.04 -25.26 42.07
CA SER A 445 -26.38 -25.04 40.78
C SER A 445 -25.65 -26.24 40.18
N VAL A 446 -25.56 -26.29 38.86
CA VAL A 446 -24.48 -26.98 38.11
C VAL A 446 -24.07 -26.04 36.97
N GLN A 447 -23.06 -25.18 37.19
CA GLN A 447 -21.64 -25.35 36.84
C GLN A 447 -21.36 -25.61 35.35
N GLN A 448 -20.72 -24.61 34.75
CA GLN A 448 -20.09 -24.59 33.43
C GLN A 448 -18.91 -25.58 33.32
N PRO A 449 -18.55 -26.04 32.12
CA PRO A 449 -17.25 -26.64 31.85
C PRO A 449 -16.29 -25.64 31.21
N LEU A 450 -15.04 -25.56 31.68
CA LEU A 450 -13.96 -25.02 30.85
C LEU A 450 -12.54 -25.39 31.34
N LEU A 451 -11.69 -25.56 30.32
CA LEU A 451 -10.22 -25.49 30.26
C LEU A 451 -9.37 -26.71 30.62
N VAL A 452 -8.81 -27.29 29.54
CA VAL A 452 -7.53 -27.99 29.49
C VAL A 452 -6.47 -26.99 29.04
N THR A 453 -5.35 -26.91 29.76
CA THR A 453 -4.09 -26.29 29.29
C THR A 453 -2.98 -27.34 29.24
N PRO A 454 -1.91 -27.13 28.44
CA PRO A 454 -0.98 -28.18 28.02
C PRO A 454 0.29 -28.26 28.89
N SER A 455 0.98 -29.41 28.82
CA SER A 455 2.43 -29.61 28.62
C SER A 455 3.03 -30.74 29.48
N ALA A 456 3.54 -31.77 28.83
CA ALA A 456 4.87 -32.37 29.04
C ALA A 456 5.27 -33.15 27.78
#